data_AF-A0A7S2UFI6-F1
#
_entry.id   AF-A0A7S2UFI6-F1
#
_cell.length_a   1.000
_cell.length_b   1.000
_cell.length_c   1.000
_cell.angle_alpha   90.00
_cell.angle_beta   90.00
_cell.angle_gamma   90.00
#
_symmetry.space_group_name_H-M   'P 1'
#
loop_
_entity.id
_entity.type
_entity.pdbx_description
1 polymer ?
#
loop_
_entity_poly.entity_id
_entity_poly.type
_entity_poly.pdbx_seq_one_letter_code
_entity_poly.pdbx_strand_id
1 'polypeptide(L)'
;MTRQAALVERVHRLILQPRCPGRCPKYLKRYISSEQARVVGTIPQGGHGIKESQYAEVMRSFTREDVAEYAALIGDHNPIHIHDGGLNDGTVVVHGMLVASLFSSIFGTLISGSLYRSQSLNFRLPVYSDEIVKGRVDVTRVQPMRRRGLLVTCDTVVLRKSEQVICGVAQVWLPGIQTTDTVGSMKSL
;
A
#
# COMPACT_ATOMS: atom_id res chain seq x y z
N MET A 1 -21.38 -18.82 -11.89
CA MET A 1 -20.31 -17.90 -11.44
C MET A 1 -20.91 -16.95 -10.40
N THR A 2 -20.25 -16.77 -9.25
CA THR A 2 -20.75 -15.91 -8.17
C THR A 2 -20.71 -14.43 -8.57
N ARG A 3 -21.69 -13.63 -8.10
CA ARG A 3 -21.80 -12.19 -8.38
C ARG A 3 -20.50 -11.40 -8.15
N GLN A 4 -19.64 -11.90 -7.26
CA GLN A 4 -18.36 -11.29 -6.90
C GLN A 4 -17.26 -11.55 -7.94
N ALA A 5 -17.25 -12.73 -8.59
CA ALA A 5 -16.33 -13.03 -9.70
C ALA A 5 -16.65 -12.19 -10.94
N ALA A 6 -17.94 -11.96 -11.21
CA ALA A 6 -18.39 -11.11 -12.32
C ALA A 6 -18.07 -9.61 -12.12
N LEU A 7 -17.99 -9.15 -10.87
CA LEU A 7 -17.63 -7.77 -10.52
C LEU A 7 -16.12 -7.53 -10.69
N VAL A 8 -15.29 -8.46 -10.23
CA VAL A 8 -13.82 -8.40 -10.40
C VAL A 8 -13.45 -8.44 -11.89
N GLU A 9 -14.10 -9.28 -12.68
CA GLU A 9 -13.86 -9.39 -14.11
C GLU A 9 -14.38 -8.17 -14.92
N ARG A 10 -15.37 -7.43 -14.40
CA ARG A 10 -15.81 -6.14 -14.95
C ARG A 10 -14.82 -5.03 -14.67
N VAL A 11 -14.30 -4.95 -13.43
CA VAL A 11 -13.28 -3.95 -13.06
C VAL A 11 -12.00 -4.18 -13.84
N HIS A 12 -11.58 -5.45 -14.02
CA HIS A 12 -10.38 -5.79 -14.79
C HIS A 12 -10.51 -5.46 -16.29
N ARG A 13 -11.71 -5.63 -16.88
CA ARG A 13 -11.98 -5.22 -18.27
C ARG A 13 -12.04 -3.72 -18.48
N LEU A 14 -12.48 -2.95 -17.49
CA LEU A 14 -12.51 -1.48 -17.56
C LEU A 14 -11.12 -0.84 -17.44
N ILE A 15 -10.18 -1.50 -16.75
CA ILE A 15 -8.81 -1.01 -16.55
C ILE A 15 -7.92 -1.26 -17.78
N LEU A 16 -8.17 -2.32 -18.55
CA LEU A 16 -7.27 -2.79 -19.62
C LEU A 16 -7.74 -2.52 -21.05
N GLN A 17 -8.89 -1.88 -21.29
CA GLN A 17 -9.33 -1.57 -22.65
C GLN A 17 -8.75 -0.23 -23.14
N PRO A 18 -7.90 -0.23 -24.20
CA PRO A 18 -7.50 1.00 -24.84
C PRO A 18 -8.64 1.45 -25.76
N ARG A 19 -9.11 2.68 -25.53
CA ARG A 19 -10.05 3.47 -26.36
C ARG A 19 -11.54 3.24 -26.07
N CYS A 20 -12.06 3.99 -25.09
CA CYS A 20 -13.46 4.44 -25.12
C CYS A 20 -13.57 5.71 -25.98
N PRO A 21 -14.56 5.83 -26.89
CA PRO A 21 -14.74 6.99 -27.78
C PRO A 21 -15.49 8.15 -27.12
N GLY A 22 -15.34 8.33 -25.81
CA GLY A 22 -16.05 9.35 -25.03
C GLY A 22 -15.17 9.86 -23.90
N ARG A 23 -15.32 11.16 -23.62
CA ARG A 23 -14.53 11.97 -22.67
C ARG A 23 -14.06 11.13 -21.47
N CYS A 24 -12.75 10.83 -21.44
CA CYS A 24 -12.13 10.06 -20.37
C CYS A 24 -12.54 10.68 -19.02
N PRO A 25 -13.10 9.88 -18.08
CA PRO A 25 -13.46 10.42 -16.78
C PRO A 25 -12.22 11.03 -16.13
N LYS A 26 -12.36 12.23 -15.52
CA LYS A 26 -11.22 12.97 -14.95
C LYS A 26 -10.39 12.11 -13.97
N TYR A 27 -11.03 11.17 -13.27
CA TYR A 27 -10.38 10.22 -12.37
C TYR A 27 -9.37 9.29 -13.07
N LEU A 28 -9.66 8.84 -14.30
CA LEU A 28 -8.84 7.87 -15.03
C LEU A 28 -7.62 8.54 -15.69
N LYS A 29 -7.73 9.81 -16.07
CA LYS A 29 -6.58 10.61 -16.55
C LYS A 29 -5.52 10.81 -15.46
N ARG A 30 -5.94 10.96 -14.19
CA ARG A 30 -5.04 11.17 -13.04
C ARG A 30 -4.30 9.87 -12.65
N TYR A 31 -4.94 8.72 -12.85
CA TYR A 31 -4.33 7.39 -12.68
C TYR A 31 -3.15 7.14 -13.64
N ILE A 32 -3.13 7.78 -14.81
CA ILE A 32 -2.10 7.60 -15.84
C ILE A 32 -1.01 8.69 -15.76
N SER A 33 -1.24 9.83 -15.08
CA SER A 33 -0.29 10.96 -15.03
C SER A 33 0.45 11.14 -13.69
N SER A 34 0.47 10.15 -12.80
CA SER A 34 1.24 10.25 -11.57
C SER A 34 2.65 9.67 -11.76
N GLU A 35 3.63 10.54 -12.00
CA GLU A 35 5.04 10.28 -11.60
C GLU A 35 5.18 10.04 -10.08
N GLN A 36 4.08 10.19 -9.32
CA GLN A 36 4.00 10.06 -7.87
C GLN A 36 3.82 8.60 -7.44
N ALA A 37 4.64 8.20 -6.46
CA ALA A 37 4.66 6.90 -5.77
C ALA A 37 5.41 5.75 -6.48
N ARG A 38 6.62 5.99 -6.98
CA ARG A 38 7.57 4.89 -7.27
C ARG A 38 7.99 4.22 -5.96
N VAL A 39 7.70 2.93 -5.84
CA VAL A 39 8.24 2.11 -4.74
C VAL A 39 9.73 1.85 -5.01
N VAL A 40 10.56 2.08 -3.99
CA VAL A 40 12.01 1.84 -4.04
C VAL A 40 12.44 0.99 -2.85
N GLY A 41 13.50 0.21 -2.99
CA GLY A 41 14.01 -0.64 -1.91
C GLY A 41 14.70 -1.90 -2.41
N THR A 42 14.85 -2.86 -1.51
CA THR A 42 15.55 -4.14 -1.72
C THR A 42 14.64 -5.35 -1.67
N ILE A 43 13.35 -5.19 -1.34
CA ILE A 43 12.35 -6.25 -1.52
C ILE A 43 12.19 -6.53 -3.02
N PRO A 44 12.32 -7.80 -3.47
CA PRO A 44 12.31 -8.13 -4.89
C PRO A 44 10.92 -7.99 -5.52
N GLN A 45 10.88 -7.51 -6.76
CA GLN A 45 9.67 -7.53 -7.57
C GLN A 45 9.19 -8.98 -7.74
N GLY A 46 7.90 -9.22 -7.51
CA GLY A 46 7.30 -10.56 -7.52
C GLY A 46 7.61 -11.40 -6.26
N GLY A 47 8.32 -10.85 -5.27
CA GLY A 47 8.53 -11.44 -3.94
C GLY A 47 9.47 -12.65 -3.87
N HIS A 48 9.97 -13.16 -4.99
CA HIS A 48 10.90 -14.30 -5.02
C HIS A 48 12.27 -13.87 -4.49
N GLY A 49 12.80 -14.59 -3.50
CA GLY A 49 14.04 -14.21 -2.81
C GLY A 49 13.85 -13.17 -1.70
N ILE A 50 12.61 -12.97 -1.23
CA ILE A 50 12.36 -12.12 -0.06
C ILE A 50 13.02 -12.72 1.19
N LYS A 51 13.70 -11.87 1.96
CA LYS A 51 14.43 -12.24 3.17
C LYS A 51 14.46 -11.10 4.18
N GLU A 52 14.84 -11.43 5.40
CA GLU A 52 15.03 -10.47 6.49
C GLU A 52 16.03 -9.37 6.12
N SER A 53 15.87 -8.20 6.73
CA SER A 53 16.65 -6.96 6.47
C SER A 53 16.42 -6.31 5.09
N GLN A 54 15.56 -6.86 4.25
CA GLN A 54 15.10 -6.14 3.06
C GLN A 54 14.05 -5.10 3.44
N TYR A 55 13.96 -4.03 2.65
CA TYR A 55 12.99 -2.96 2.88
C TYR A 55 12.38 -2.47 1.58
N ALA A 56 11.26 -1.79 1.69
CA ALA A 56 10.70 -0.98 0.61
C ALA A 56 10.04 0.27 1.16
N GLU A 57 10.10 1.36 0.40
CA GLU A 57 9.51 2.63 0.77
C GLU A 57 8.88 3.34 -0.43
N VAL A 58 7.94 4.21 -0.13
CA VAL A 58 7.22 5.03 -1.09
C VAL A 58 6.97 6.40 -0.49
N MET A 59 7.15 7.44 -1.29
CA MET A 59 6.85 8.82 -0.92
C MET A 59 5.56 9.27 -1.58
N ARG A 60 4.72 9.98 -0.82
CA ARG A 60 3.44 10.50 -1.29
C ARG A 60 3.06 11.75 -0.50
N SER A 61 2.40 12.69 -1.17
CA SER A 61 1.56 13.70 -0.54
C SER A 61 0.09 13.41 -0.87
N PHE A 62 -0.81 13.80 0.03
CA PHE A 62 -2.25 13.66 -0.17
C PHE A 62 -2.84 15.06 -0.27
N THR A 63 -3.46 15.39 -1.41
CA THR A 63 -4.11 16.70 -1.55
C THR A 63 -5.42 16.73 -0.78
N ARG A 64 -5.98 17.92 -0.56
CA ARG A 64 -7.30 18.05 0.04
C ARG A 64 -8.38 17.28 -0.74
N GLU A 65 -8.28 17.24 -2.06
CA GLU A 65 -9.18 16.45 -2.91
C GLU A 65 -9.02 14.96 -2.65
N ASP A 66 -7.80 14.44 -2.47
CA ASP A 66 -7.59 13.04 -2.12
C ASP A 66 -8.27 12.70 -0.78
N VAL A 67 -8.15 13.60 0.21
CA VAL A 67 -8.80 13.44 1.53
C VAL A 67 -10.32 13.45 1.40
N ALA A 68 -10.87 14.38 0.61
CA ALA A 68 -12.31 14.48 0.38
C ALA A 68 -12.87 13.26 -0.38
N GLU A 69 -12.17 12.78 -1.41
CA GLU A 69 -12.53 11.57 -2.15
C GLU A 69 -12.50 10.34 -1.24
N TYR A 70 -11.48 10.23 -0.37
CA TYR A 70 -11.41 9.15 0.60
C TYR A 70 -12.52 9.22 1.64
N ALA A 71 -12.82 10.41 2.18
CA ALA A 71 -13.93 10.64 3.10
C ALA A 71 -15.27 10.14 2.50
N ALA A 72 -15.54 10.51 1.24
CA ALA A 72 -16.73 10.07 0.52
C ALA A 72 -16.74 8.55 0.28
N LEU A 73 -15.58 7.95 0.02
CA LEU A 73 -15.45 6.51 -0.20
C LEU A 73 -15.76 5.69 1.06
N ILE A 74 -15.25 6.12 2.21
CA ILE A 74 -15.36 5.35 3.46
C ILE A 74 -16.51 5.82 4.37
N GLY A 75 -17.13 6.96 4.07
CA GLY A 75 -18.21 7.56 4.85
C GLY A 75 -17.74 8.26 6.14
N ASP A 76 -16.43 8.48 6.30
CA ASP A 76 -15.87 9.22 7.44
C ASP A 76 -15.76 10.70 7.10
N HIS A 77 -16.79 11.44 7.53
CA HIS A 77 -16.92 12.87 7.35
C HIS A 77 -16.59 13.68 8.61
N ASN A 78 -15.71 13.18 9.46
CA ASN A 78 -15.24 13.95 10.61
C ASN A 78 -14.75 15.34 10.14
N PRO A 79 -15.22 16.46 10.74
CA PRO A 79 -14.88 17.80 10.30
C PRO A 79 -13.37 18.07 10.14
N ILE A 80 -12.50 17.41 10.91
CA ILE A 80 -11.04 17.56 10.80
C ILE A 80 -10.49 17.18 9.41
N HIS A 81 -11.23 16.38 8.64
CA HIS A 81 -10.88 15.93 7.30
C HIS A 81 -11.55 16.75 6.19
N ILE A 82 -12.51 17.61 6.52
CA ILE A 82 -13.36 18.34 5.55
C ILE A 82 -13.12 19.85 5.63
N HIS A 83 -13.06 20.36 6.86
CA HIS A 83 -12.97 21.76 7.19
C HIS A 83 -11.61 22.03 7.85
N ASP A 84 -11.02 23.16 7.47
CA ASP A 84 -9.80 23.71 8.08
C ASP A 84 -10.01 24.22 9.52
N GLY A 85 -11.23 24.12 10.06
CA GLY A 85 -11.57 24.64 11.38
C GLY A 85 -11.41 26.16 11.50
N GLY A 86 -11.34 26.89 10.39
CA GLY A 86 -11.04 28.34 10.38
C GLY A 86 -9.57 28.68 10.55
N LEU A 87 -8.65 27.71 10.42
CA LEU A 87 -7.21 27.97 10.32
C LEU A 87 -6.92 28.61 8.95
N ASN A 88 -6.20 29.73 8.96
CA ASN A 88 -5.99 30.63 7.83
C ASN A 88 -5.23 30.05 6.61
N ASP A 89 -4.95 28.73 6.58
CA ASP A 89 -4.12 28.08 5.58
C ASP A 89 -4.86 27.05 4.69
N GLY A 90 -6.13 26.76 4.97
CA GLY A 90 -6.95 25.87 4.14
C GLY A 90 -6.51 24.39 4.13
N THR A 91 -5.67 23.99 5.09
CA THR A 91 -5.19 22.61 5.23
C THR A 91 -6.15 21.76 6.06
N VAL A 92 -6.18 20.44 5.80
CA VAL A 92 -6.99 19.48 6.57
C VAL A 92 -6.12 18.36 7.11
N VAL A 93 -6.54 17.73 8.20
CA VAL A 93 -5.88 16.51 8.67
C VAL A 93 -6.21 15.38 7.70
N VAL A 94 -5.22 14.60 7.28
CA VAL A 94 -5.42 13.41 6.44
C VAL A 94 -5.88 12.25 7.34
N HIS A 95 -6.84 11.43 6.91
CA HIS A 95 -7.22 10.22 7.65
C HIS A 95 -5.99 9.35 7.90
N GLY A 96 -5.73 8.99 9.15
CA GLY A 96 -4.59 8.12 9.49
C GLY A 96 -4.61 6.79 8.70
N MET A 97 -5.80 6.26 8.44
CA MET A 97 -5.98 5.05 7.63
C MET A 97 -5.62 5.25 6.14
N LEU A 98 -5.87 6.43 5.57
CA LEU A 98 -5.44 6.77 4.23
C LEU A 98 -3.90 6.82 4.17
N VAL A 99 -3.26 7.42 5.16
CA VAL A 99 -1.80 7.46 5.26
C VAL A 99 -1.22 6.04 5.43
N ALA A 100 -1.82 5.20 6.29
CA ALA A 100 -1.41 3.82 6.51
C ALA A 100 -1.59 2.93 5.25
N SER A 101 -2.46 3.32 4.31
CA SER A 101 -2.64 2.59 3.05
C SER A 101 -1.38 2.53 2.19
N LEU A 102 -0.38 3.38 2.44
CA LEU A 102 0.94 3.32 1.80
C LEU A 102 1.62 1.96 1.98
N PHE A 103 1.45 1.30 3.13
CA PHE A 103 1.99 -0.05 3.33
C PHE A 103 1.33 -1.06 2.39
N SER A 104 0.02 -0.93 2.16
CA SER A 104 -0.69 -1.76 1.19
C SER A 104 -0.21 -1.49 -0.24
N SER A 105 0.00 -0.21 -0.57
CA SER A 105 0.56 0.20 -1.86
C SER A 105 1.91 -0.45 -2.15
N ILE A 106 2.80 -0.52 -1.15
CA ILE A 106 4.13 -1.14 -1.30
C ILE A 106 3.99 -2.62 -1.68
N PHE A 107 3.28 -3.42 -0.89
CA PHE A 107 3.15 -4.86 -1.16
C PHE A 107 2.33 -5.14 -2.43
N GLY A 108 1.24 -4.41 -2.65
CA GLY A 108 0.40 -4.60 -3.83
C GLY A 108 1.11 -4.25 -5.15
N THR A 109 2.05 -3.30 -5.11
CA THR A 109 2.85 -2.91 -6.28
C THR A 109 4.02 -3.87 -6.54
N LEU A 110 4.72 -4.27 -5.47
CA LEU A 110 5.88 -5.17 -5.62
C LEU A 110 5.46 -6.62 -5.82
N ILE A 111 4.43 -7.10 -5.13
CA ILE A 111 4.09 -8.51 -5.02
C ILE A 111 2.58 -8.70 -5.25
N SER A 112 2.22 -8.87 -6.53
CA SER A 112 0.83 -9.16 -6.92
C SER A 112 0.33 -10.45 -6.26
N GLY A 113 -0.90 -10.42 -5.75
CA GLY A 113 -1.50 -11.54 -5.02
C GLY A 113 -1.07 -11.66 -3.55
N SER A 114 -0.26 -10.72 -3.02
CA SER A 114 0.01 -10.62 -1.59
C SER A 114 -1.28 -10.33 -0.80
N LEU A 115 -1.39 -10.91 0.40
CA LEU A 115 -2.59 -10.82 1.23
C LEU A 115 -2.23 -10.40 2.65
N TYR A 116 -2.74 -9.25 3.09
CA TYR A 116 -2.62 -8.82 4.48
C TYR A 116 -3.32 -9.81 5.41
N ARG A 117 -2.63 -10.18 6.49
CA ARG A 117 -3.17 -11.00 7.59
C ARG A 117 -3.48 -10.15 8.80
N SER A 118 -2.59 -9.23 9.15
CA SER A 118 -2.76 -8.30 10.26
C SER A 118 -1.91 -7.06 10.02
N GLN A 119 -2.34 -5.96 10.64
CA GLN A 119 -1.60 -4.70 10.71
C GLN A 119 -1.92 -4.07 12.08
N SER A 120 -0.90 -3.79 12.87
CA SER A 120 -1.03 -2.89 14.04
C SER A 120 -0.64 -1.47 13.62
N LEU A 121 -1.28 -0.46 14.22
CA LEU A 121 -1.01 0.95 13.93
C LEU A 121 -1.04 1.75 15.23
N ASN A 122 -0.02 2.57 15.43
CA ASN A 122 0.04 3.61 16.43
C ASN A 122 0.15 4.95 15.70
N PHE A 123 -0.90 5.77 15.80
CA PHE A 123 -0.95 7.12 15.25
C PHE A 123 -0.34 8.09 16.26
N ARG A 124 0.89 8.56 16.00
CA ARG A 124 1.66 9.37 16.95
C ARG A 124 1.47 10.86 16.74
N LEU A 125 1.37 11.29 15.48
CA LEU A 125 1.25 12.69 15.08
C LEU A 125 0.28 12.81 13.88
N PRO A 126 -0.46 13.93 13.77
CA PRO A 126 -1.30 14.18 12.60
C PRO A 126 -0.42 14.42 11.36
N VAL A 127 -0.97 14.10 10.19
CA VAL A 127 -0.43 14.46 8.88
C VAL A 127 -1.42 15.40 8.23
N TYR A 128 -0.94 16.52 7.70
CA TYR A 128 -1.77 17.51 7.03
C TYR A 128 -1.74 17.33 5.51
N SER A 129 -2.79 17.79 4.83
CA SER A 129 -2.84 17.79 3.37
C SER A 129 -1.62 18.49 2.78
N ASP A 130 -1.17 17.99 1.63
CA ASP A 130 0.01 18.45 0.89
C ASP A 130 1.36 18.25 1.59
N GLU A 131 1.39 17.73 2.83
CA GLU A 131 2.63 17.23 3.44
C GLU A 131 3.14 15.99 2.72
N ILE A 132 4.44 15.96 2.43
CA ILE A 132 5.11 14.77 1.91
C ILE A 132 5.44 13.83 3.06
N VAL A 133 4.92 12.61 2.97
CA VAL A 133 5.21 11.51 3.88
C VAL A 133 5.89 10.35 3.16
N LYS A 134 6.69 9.59 3.91
CA LYS A 134 7.36 8.39 3.43
C LYS A 134 6.86 7.18 4.20
N GLY A 135 6.11 6.30 3.53
CA GLY A 135 5.78 4.98 4.06
C GLY A 135 6.93 4.02 3.80
N ARG A 136 7.32 3.24 4.81
CA ARG A 136 8.39 2.25 4.74
C ARG A 136 7.99 0.97 5.44
N VAL A 137 8.41 -0.15 4.87
CA VAL A 137 8.30 -1.48 5.47
C VAL A 137 9.70 -2.11 5.51
N ASP A 138 10.04 -2.74 6.63
CA ASP A 138 11.31 -3.45 6.84
C ASP A 138 11.00 -4.91 7.21
N VAL A 139 11.48 -5.86 6.42
CA VAL A 139 11.23 -7.30 6.64
C VAL A 139 12.00 -7.77 7.87
N THR A 140 11.27 -8.14 8.92
CA THR A 140 11.85 -8.61 10.18
C THR A 140 11.81 -10.11 10.33
N ARG A 141 10.90 -10.80 9.62
CA ARG A 141 10.82 -12.27 9.67
C ARG A 141 10.17 -12.86 8.43
N VAL A 142 10.69 -14.00 7.95
CA VAL A 142 10.10 -14.79 6.86
C VAL A 142 9.86 -16.22 7.33
N GLN A 143 8.63 -16.72 7.21
CA GLN A 143 8.26 -18.06 7.69
C GLN A 143 7.48 -18.83 6.64
N PRO A 144 7.79 -20.12 6.38
CA PRO A 144 6.97 -20.96 5.53
C PRO A 144 5.61 -21.26 6.17
N MET A 145 4.54 -21.28 5.38
CA MET A 145 3.20 -21.68 5.82
C MET A 145 2.77 -23.04 5.26
N ARG A 146 1.97 -23.79 6.04
CA ARG A 146 1.45 -25.14 5.70
C ARG A 146 0.73 -25.24 4.34
N ARG A 147 0.12 -24.15 3.83
CA ARG A 147 -0.68 -24.15 2.58
C ARG A 147 0.12 -23.76 1.32
N ARG A 148 1.45 -23.84 1.35
CA ARG A 148 2.39 -23.26 0.37
C ARG A 148 2.34 -21.72 0.40
N GLY A 149 3.50 -21.07 0.43
CA GLY A 149 3.63 -19.62 0.58
C GLY A 149 4.44 -19.21 1.81
N LEU A 150 4.79 -17.93 1.87
CA LEU A 150 5.53 -17.32 2.98
C LEU A 150 4.64 -16.38 3.78
N LEU A 151 4.74 -16.42 5.11
CA LEU A 151 4.28 -15.36 5.99
C LEU A 151 5.46 -14.44 6.27
N VAL A 152 5.32 -13.18 5.87
CA VAL A 152 6.34 -12.14 6.02
C VAL A 152 5.86 -11.16 7.08
N THR A 153 6.65 -10.99 8.13
CA THR A 153 6.44 -9.97 9.15
C THR A 153 7.33 -8.79 8.85
N CYS A 154 6.77 -7.59 8.89
CA CYS A 154 7.51 -6.36 8.67
C CYS A 154 7.22 -5.36 9.77
N ASP A 155 8.25 -4.64 10.18
CA ASP A 155 8.06 -3.36 10.85
C ASP A 155 7.59 -2.35 9.81
N THR A 156 6.66 -1.48 10.21
CA THR A 156 6.04 -0.50 9.32
C THR A 156 6.11 0.87 9.96
N VAL A 157 6.54 1.86 9.18
CA VAL A 157 6.68 3.23 9.64
C VAL A 157 6.26 4.22 8.56
N VAL A 158 5.55 5.27 8.96
CA VAL A 158 5.39 6.46 8.14
C VAL A 158 6.20 7.58 8.79
N LEU A 159 7.05 8.20 7.98
CA LEU A 159 7.88 9.34 8.37
C LEU A 159 7.38 10.60 7.68
N ARG A 160 7.26 11.69 8.44
CA ARG A 160 7.21 13.05 7.90
C ARG A 160 8.54 13.70 8.23
N LYS A 161 9.36 14.02 7.22
CA LYS A 161 10.76 14.42 7.44
C LYS A 161 11.48 13.35 8.28
N SER A 162 11.92 13.69 9.50
CA SER A 162 12.54 12.77 10.47
C SER A 162 11.60 12.29 11.57
N GLU A 163 10.33 12.71 11.56
CA GLU A 163 9.37 12.39 12.61
C GLU A 163 8.55 11.16 12.26
N GLN A 164 8.40 10.25 13.21
CA GLN A 164 7.57 9.06 13.09
C GLN A 164 6.11 9.39 13.40
N VAL A 165 5.29 9.49 12.35
CA VAL A 165 3.88 9.87 12.47
C VAL A 165 2.97 8.65 12.65
N ILE A 166 3.32 7.52 12.04
CA ILE A 166 2.62 6.23 12.20
C ILE A 166 3.64 5.12 12.33
N CYS A 167 3.36 4.12 13.18
CA CYS A 167 4.13 2.88 13.17
C CYS A 167 3.36 1.67 13.65
N GLY A 168 3.83 0.49 13.25
CA GLY A 168 3.38 -0.78 13.80
C GLY A 168 3.98 -1.95 13.04
N VAL A 169 3.27 -3.06 13.01
CA VAL A 169 3.76 -4.32 12.44
C VAL A 169 2.73 -4.86 11.46
N ALA A 170 3.19 -5.22 10.27
CA ALA A 170 2.40 -5.91 9.25
C ALA A 170 2.74 -7.39 9.23
N GLN A 171 1.73 -8.23 9.04
CA GLN A 171 1.92 -9.61 8.58
C GLN A 171 1.25 -9.78 7.24
N VAL A 172 2.03 -10.19 6.24
CA VAL A 172 1.58 -10.36 4.86
C VAL A 172 1.86 -11.79 4.43
N TRP A 173 0.84 -12.46 3.92
CA TRP A 173 0.97 -13.78 3.34
C TRP A 173 1.21 -13.66 1.84
N LEU A 174 2.25 -14.33 1.37
CA LEU A 174 2.67 -14.40 -0.02
C LEU A 174 2.38 -15.81 -0.55
N PRO A 175 1.22 -16.04 -1.17
CA PRO A 175 0.86 -17.35 -1.70
C PRO A 175 1.78 -17.74 -2.86
N GLY A 176 2.17 -19.01 -2.93
CA GLY A 176 2.97 -19.55 -4.04
C GLY A 176 4.46 -19.22 -4.01
N ILE A 177 4.92 -18.30 -3.15
CA ILE A 177 6.34 -17.99 -2.97
C ILE A 177 6.94 -18.97 -1.97
N GLN A 178 8.15 -19.46 -2.23
CA GLN A 178 8.89 -20.37 -1.34
C GLN A 178 10.21 -19.73 -0.91
N THR A 179 10.76 -20.19 0.21
CA THR A 179 12.13 -19.86 0.60
C THR A 179 13.07 -20.42 -0.46
N THR A 180 14.06 -19.64 -0.88
CA THR A 180 15.14 -20.18 -1.71
C THR A 180 15.94 -21.14 -0.85
N ASP A 181 15.67 -22.43 -0.96
CA ASP A 181 16.47 -23.44 -0.29
C ASP A 181 17.90 -23.35 -0.83
N THR A 182 18.85 -23.23 0.09
CA THR A 182 20.27 -23.42 -0.17
C THR A 182 20.47 -24.77 -0.88
N VAL A 183 21.17 -24.75 -2.01
CA VAL A 183 21.64 -25.94 -2.74
C VAL A 183 22.25 -26.94 -1.76
N GLY A 184 21.80 -28.20 -1.75
CA GLY A 184 22.50 -29.25 -1.01
C GLY A 184 21.71 -30.50 -0.62
N SER A 185 21.13 -31.23 -1.57
CA SER A 185 21.05 -32.68 -1.41
C SER A 185 21.21 -33.34 -2.77
N MET A 186 22.47 -33.68 -3.08
CA MET A 186 22.80 -34.73 -4.02
C MET A 186 21.95 -35.95 -3.67
N LYS A 187 21.05 -36.34 -4.57
CA LYS A 187 20.70 -37.76 -4.68
C LYS A 187 21.63 -38.36 -5.73
N SER A 188 22.74 -38.87 -5.23
CA SER A 188 23.57 -39.87 -5.90
C SER A 188 22.85 -41.21 -5.92
N LEU A 189 22.84 -41.83 -7.10
CA LEU A 189 22.57 -43.23 -7.46
C LEU A 189 21.19 -43.81 -7.10
#